data_AF-A0A1I7TZS7-F1
#
_entry.id   AF-A0A1I7TZS7-F1
#
_cell.length_a   1.000
_cell.length_b   1.000
_cell.length_c   1.000
_cell.angle_alpha   90.00
_cell.angle_beta   90.00
_cell.angle_gamma   90.00
#
_symmetry.space_group_name_H-M   'P 1'
#
loop_
_entity.id
_entity.type
_entity.pdbx_description
1 polymer ?
#
loop_
_entity_poly.entity_id
_entity_poly.type
_entity_poly.pdbx_seq_one_letter_code
_entity_poly.pdbx_strand_id
1 'polypeptide(L)' 'MIYILCSIYNLSSWILVFTNQKSADDTSNFDSEFTHEVPKLTPIDRLFLMNLDQTEFEGFSFVNPEYVQEC' A
#
# COMPACT_ATOMS: atom_id res chain seq x y z
N MET A 1 -7.08 11.57 30.48
CA MET A 1 -7.33 13.01 30.22
C MET A 1 -7.71 13.33 28.78
N ILE A 2 -7.25 12.59 27.76
CA ILE A 2 -7.57 12.82 26.33
C ILE A 2 -9.05 12.52 25.98
N TYR A 3 -9.64 11.45 26.55
CA TYR A 3 -11.02 11.07 26.26
C TYR A 3 -12.10 12.06 26.75
N ILE A 4 -11.85 12.77 27.85
CA ILE A 4 -12.83 13.70 28.46
C ILE A 4 -12.98 14.98 27.62
N LEU A 5 -11.92 15.42 26.94
CA LEU A 5 -11.98 16.59 26.05
C LEU A 5 -12.75 16.28 24.75
N CYS A 6 -12.76 15.03 24.29
CA CYS A 6 -13.47 14.63 23.06
C CYS A 6 -15.00 14.78 23.17
N SER A 7 -15.59 14.53 24.36
CA SER A 7 -17.04 14.68 24.58
C SER A 7 -17.51 16.14 24.67
N ILE A 8 -16.64 17.08 25.05
CA ILE A 8 -17.04 18.47 25.31
C ILE A 8 -17.16 19.30 24.02
N TYR A 9 -16.35 18.98 23.00
CA TYR A 9 -16.23 19.81 21.79
C TYR A 9 -16.94 19.27 20.54
N ASN A 10 -17.78 18.23 20.66
CA ASN A 10 -18.33 17.52 19.49
C ASN A 10 -17.23 17.23 18.45
N LEU A 11 -16.08 16.75 18.93
CA LEU A 11 -14.90 16.55 18.11
C LEU A 11 -14.97 15.22 17.32
N SER A 12 -16.18 14.76 16.98
CA SER A 12 -16.33 13.60 16.09
C SER A 12 -15.57 13.83 14.79
N SER A 13 -15.52 15.07 14.29
CA SER A 13 -14.80 15.44 13.06
C SER A 13 -13.28 15.30 13.09
N TRP A 14 -12.63 15.18 14.25
CA TRP A 14 -11.15 15.04 14.32
C TRP A 14 -10.70 13.59 14.44
N ILE A 15 -11.60 12.69 14.85
CA ILE A 15 -11.43 11.25 14.66
C ILE A 15 -11.74 10.89 13.19
N LEU A 16 -12.42 11.79 12.46
CA LEU A 16 -12.71 11.62 11.05
C LEU A 16 -11.62 12.11 10.06
N VAL A 17 -10.35 11.77 10.25
CA VAL A 17 -9.47 11.59 9.06
C VAL A 17 -9.80 10.21 8.48
N PHE A 18 -11.06 10.01 8.08
CA PHE A 18 -11.44 8.87 7.25
C PHE A 18 -10.85 9.17 5.89
N THR A 19 -10.02 8.26 5.39
CA THR A 19 -9.66 8.21 3.98
C THR A 19 -10.92 8.46 3.14
N ASN A 20 -10.92 9.51 2.32
CA ASN A 20 -12.09 9.87 1.52
C ASN A 20 -12.18 8.92 0.32
N GLN A 21 -12.49 7.66 0.57
CA GLN A 21 -12.52 6.63 -0.47
C GLN A 21 -13.90 6.58 -1.14
N LYS A 22 -13.94 6.89 -2.44
CA LYS A 22 -15.19 6.97 -3.23
C LYS A 22 -15.58 5.67 -3.91
N SER A 23 -14.61 4.82 -4.23
CA SER A 23 -14.78 3.53 -4.90
C SER A 23 -13.61 2.59 -4.59
N ALA A 24 -13.70 1.32 -5.00
CA ALA A 24 -12.64 0.33 -4.77
C ALA A 24 -11.32 0.66 -5.50
N ASP A 25 -11.41 1.40 -6.60
CA ASP A 25 -10.31 1.87 -7.46
C ASP A 25 -9.90 3.33 -7.19
N ASP A 26 -10.47 3.98 -6.17
CA ASP A 26 -10.17 5.38 -5.89
C ASP A 26 -8.73 5.59 -5.43
N THR A 27 -7.97 6.37 -6.21
CA THR A 27 -6.58 6.69 -5.92
C THR A 27 -6.39 8.08 -5.32
N SER A 28 -7.45 8.74 -4.87
CA SER A 28 -7.40 10.13 -4.37
C SER A 28 -6.50 10.35 -3.14
N ASN A 29 -6.18 9.28 -2.41
CA ASN A 29 -5.27 9.32 -1.26
C ASN A 29 -3.78 9.14 -1.64
N PHE A 30 -3.48 9.00 -2.93
CA PHE A 30 -2.13 8.88 -3.47
C PHE A 30 -1.73 10.15 -4.22
N ASP A 31 -0.42 10.43 -4.31
CA ASP A 31 0.06 11.53 -5.16
C ASP A 31 -0.25 11.21 -6.63
N SER A 32 -0.81 12.20 -7.33
CA SER A 32 -1.18 12.10 -8.73
C SER A 32 0.01 11.84 -9.65
N GLU A 33 1.23 12.20 -9.25
CA GLU A 33 2.44 11.89 -10.03
C GLU A 33 2.57 10.38 -10.25
N PHE A 34 2.34 9.56 -9.21
CA PHE A 34 2.45 8.10 -9.32
C PHE A 34 1.28 7.44 -10.05
N THR A 35 0.07 8.01 -9.95
CA THR A 35 -1.14 7.41 -10.53
C THR A 35 -1.33 7.75 -12.00
N HIS A 36 -0.72 8.83 -12.48
CA HIS A 36 -0.70 9.19 -13.90
C HIS A 36 0.39 8.48 -14.70
N GLU A 37 1.46 8.02 -14.03
CA GLU A 37 2.52 7.26 -14.70
C GLU A 37 2.01 5.90 -15.21
N VAL A 38 2.41 5.52 -16.42
CA VAL A 38 2.14 4.19 -16.95
C VAL A 38 2.93 3.16 -16.13
N PRO A 39 2.29 2.12 -15.57
CA PRO A 39 2.98 1.12 -14.77
C PRO A 39 3.99 0.38 -15.63
N LYS A 40 5.28 0.57 -15.33
CA LYS A 40 6.40 -0.04 -16.05
C LYS A 40 7.48 -0.48 -15.06
N LEU A 41 8.11 -1.59 -15.37
CA LEU A 41 9.31 -2.02 -14.65
C LEU A 41 10.53 -1.29 -15.23
N THR A 42 11.39 -0.79 -14.35
CA THR A 42 12.69 -0.26 -14.77
C THR A 42 13.51 -1.39 -15.41
N PRO A 43 14.07 -1.18 -16.62
CA PRO A 43 14.93 -2.18 -17.25
C PRO A 43 16.14 -2.50 -16.37
N ILE A 44 16.45 -3.78 -16.21
CA ILE A 44 17.61 -4.26 -15.43
C ILE A 44 18.78 -4.65 -16.35
N ASP A 45 20.00 -4.35 -15.93
CA ASP A 45 21.22 -4.82 -16.59
C ASP A 45 21.41 -6.32 -16.35
N ARG A 46 21.51 -7.10 -17.43
CA ARG A 46 21.69 -8.55 -17.36
C ARG A 46 23.01 -8.95 -16.70
N LEU A 47 24.08 -8.18 -16.89
CA LEU A 47 25.36 -8.48 -16.26
C LEU A 47 25.28 -8.28 -14.75
N PHE A 48 24.57 -7.25 -14.30
CA PHE A 48 24.30 -7.05 -12.87
C PHE A 48 23.48 -8.21 -12.31
N LEU A 49 22.40 -8.60 -12.98
CA LEU A 49 21.53 -9.70 -12.55
C LEU A 49 22.28 -11.04 -12.42
N MET A 50 23.16 -11.35 -13.37
CA MET A 50 23.95 -12.59 -13.36
C MET A 50 24.99 -12.65 -12.23
N ASN A 51 25.38 -11.50 -11.68
CA ASN A 51 26.36 -11.39 -10.61
C ASN A 51 25.73 -11.43 -9.21
N LEU A 52 24.39 -11.51 -9.11
CA LEU A 52 23.69 -11.61 -7.83
C LEU A 52 23.72 -13.05 -7.30
N ASP A 53 24.03 -13.20 -6.01
CA ASP A 53 23.91 -14.48 -5.33
C ASP A 53 22.42 -14.82 -5.12
N GLN A 54 21.93 -15.84 -5.81
CA GLN A 54 20.53 -16.25 -5.71
C GLN A 54 20.21 -16.97 -4.40
N THR A 55 21.22 -17.49 -3.70
CA THR A 55 21.02 -18.21 -2.43
C THR A 55 20.53 -17.30 -1.32
N GLU A 56 20.80 -15.99 -1.41
CA GLU A 56 20.28 -14.97 -0.48
C GLU A 56 18.75 -14.85 -0.53
N PHE A 57 18.11 -15.33 -1.60
CA PHE A 57 16.66 -15.30 -1.78
C PHE A 57 15.99 -16.66 -1.53
N GLU A 58 16.72 -17.65 -1.03
CA GLU A 58 16.14 -18.93 -0.62
C GLU A 58 15.06 -18.73 0.46
N GLY A 59 13.90 -19.35 0.26
CA GLY A 59 12.75 -19.19 1.17
C GLY A 59 11.96 -17.89 1.00
N PHE A 60 12.26 -17.05 0.01
CA PHE A 60 11.51 -15.82 -0.26
C PHE A 60 10.06 -16.07 -0.71
N SER A 61 9.81 -17.19 -1.40
CA SER A 61 8.49 -17.51 -1.93
C SER A 61 7.49 -17.85 -0.82
N PHE A 62 6.42 -17.06 -0.71
CA PHE A 62 5.31 -17.28 0.22
C PHE A 62 3.97 -17.09 -0.50
N VAL A 63 3.03 -17.99 -0.25
CA VAL A 63 1.63 -17.86 -0.64
C VAL A 63 0.79 -18.00 0.61
N ASN A 64 -0.12 -17.06 0.85
CA ASN A 64 -1.03 -17.14 1.99
C ASN A 64 -2.02 -18.30 1.80
N PRO A 65 -2.00 -19.36 2.64
CA PRO A 65 -2.89 -20.51 2.50
C PRO A 65 -4.36 -20.17 2.74
N GLU A 66 -4.65 -19.07 3.45
CA GLU A 66 -6.01 -18.60 3.74
C GLU A 66 -6.59 -17.70 2.63
N TYR A 67 -5.83 -17.44 1.57
CA TYR A 67 -6.30 -16.60 0.48
C TYR A 67 -7.29 -17.37 -0.41
N VAL A 68 -8.58 -17.08 -0.22
CA VAL A 68 -9.66 -17.58 -1.10
C VAL A 68 -9.84 -16.58 -2.24
N GLN A 69 -9.49 -16.98 -3.46
CA GLN A 69 -9.75 -16.18 -4.64
C GLN A 69 -11.22 -16.37 -5.04
N GLU A 70 -12.06 -15.37 -4.81
CA GLU A 70 -13.43 -15.34 -5.33
C GLU A 70 -13.36 -15.18 -6.86
N CYS A 71 -13.87 -16.18 -7.59
CA CYS A 71 -13.95 -16.19 -9.06
C CYS A 71 -15.21 -15.49 -9.56
#